data_AF-A0A0S8CDX4-F1
#
_entry.id   AF-A0A0S8CDX4-F1
#
_cell.length_a   1.000
_cell.length_b   1.000
_cell.length_c   1.000
_cell.angle_alpha   90.00
_cell.angle_beta   90.00
_cell.angle_gamma   90.00
#
_symmetry.space_group_name_H-M   'P 1'
#
loop_
_entity.id
_entity.type
_entity.pdbx_description
1 polymer ?
#
loop_
_entity_poly.entity_id
_entity_poly.type
_entity_poly.pdbx_seq_one_letter_code
_entity_poly.pdbx_strand_id
1 'polypeptide(L)'
;MVERFFGDVVDSRVQAAVKVVDDKWWRQVGGAAGPQDRQWWELRTEFEDALEAWRSNPLAFRIVSLTTDYVVGMGIKVWSPIKYVDGFVRRFWDHGQNKMALRVYRWSNELARSGELFIVLFTNPVDGMSYVRTIPGIKVDRIETDAEDLEKELRYHELRDDDPVTGKWWSGWERGKDDIETPVVLHYAVNRPVGCVRGQGDLVPILPWLRRYREWLEDRVRVNRYKNAFLWQVKIEGAGPGDIEAKQAQYSRPPAAGSVIVTDESETWTPVKPAIRAEDV
;
A
#
# COMPACT_ATOMS: atom_id res chain seq x y z
N MET A 1 53.84 -26.60 6.60
CA MET A 1 53.66 -25.58 7.68
C MET A 1 52.98 -24.31 7.18
N VAL A 2 52.97 -24.01 5.87
CA VAL A 2 52.28 -22.86 5.27
C VAL A 2 50.76 -23.08 5.11
N GLU A 3 50.30 -24.29 4.76
CA GLU A 3 48.88 -24.60 4.58
C GLU A 3 48.03 -24.41 5.85
N ARG A 4 48.61 -24.61 7.03
CA ARG A 4 47.89 -24.53 8.32
C ARG A 4 47.66 -23.09 8.81
N PHE A 5 48.41 -22.11 8.30
CA PHE A 5 48.28 -20.70 8.68
C PHE A 5 47.45 -19.89 7.68
N PHE A 6 47.41 -20.31 6.41
CA PHE A 6 46.61 -19.65 5.38
C PHE A 6 45.27 -20.32 5.12
N GLY A 7 45.02 -21.55 5.62
CA GLY A 7 43.75 -22.25 5.49
C GLY A 7 42.56 -21.44 5.98
N ASP A 8 42.63 -20.90 7.20
CA ASP A 8 41.54 -20.09 7.78
C ASP A 8 41.29 -18.77 7.01
N VAL A 9 42.34 -18.17 6.43
CA VAL A 9 42.23 -16.95 5.62
C VAL A 9 41.68 -17.25 4.23
N VAL A 10 42.03 -18.39 3.65
CA VAL A 10 41.50 -18.86 2.37
C VAL A 10 40.04 -19.27 2.54
N ASP A 11 39.69 -20.01 3.59
CA ASP A 11 38.31 -20.41 3.87
C ASP A 11 37.41 -19.22 4.17
N SER A 12 37.88 -18.23 4.95
CA SER A 12 37.12 -17.00 5.17
C SER A 12 36.95 -16.17 3.90
N ARG A 13 37.95 -16.11 3.01
CA ARG A 13 37.83 -15.45 1.70
C ARG A 13 36.93 -16.20 0.74
N VAL A 14 36.96 -17.53 0.74
CA VAL A 14 36.08 -18.38 -0.06
C VAL A 14 34.64 -18.27 0.45
N GLN A 15 34.41 -18.30 1.75
CA GLN A 15 33.08 -18.07 2.35
C GLN A 15 32.55 -16.67 2.06
N ALA A 16 33.40 -15.63 2.14
CA ALA A 16 33.03 -14.28 1.76
C ALA A 16 32.71 -14.17 0.26
N ALA A 17 33.51 -14.80 -0.60
CA ALA A 17 33.26 -14.83 -2.04
C ALA A 17 31.98 -15.60 -2.40
N VAL A 18 31.74 -16.75 -1.76
CA VAL A 18 30.50 -17.54 -1.92
C VAL A 18 29.31 -16.72 -1.44
N LYS A 19 29.39 -16.06 -0.29
CA LYS A 19 28.31 -15.21 0.22
C LYS A 19 28.02 -14.01 -0.69
N VAL A 20 29.05 -13.36 -1.23
CA VAL A 20 28.89 -12.24 -2.19
C VAL A 20 28.27 -12.72 -3.50
N VAL A 21 28.67 -13.91 -3.97
CA VAL A 21 28.09 -14.53 -5.17
C VAL A 21 26.64 -14.94 -4.92
N ASP A 22 26.33 -15.55 -3.77
CA ASP A 22 24.99 -16.00 -3.39
C ASP A 22 24.04 -14.81 -3.17
N ASP A 23 24.48 -13.75 -2.47
CA ASP A 23 23.74 -12.49 -2.33
C ASP A 23 23.49 -11.83 -3.69
N LYS A 24 24.45 -11.91 -4.63
CA LYS A 24 24.30 -11.40 -6.00
C LYS A 24 23.30 -12.24 -6.79
N TRP A 25 23.32 -13.57 -6.65
CA TRP A 25 22.34 -14.46 -7.27
C TRP A 25 20.94 -14.26 -6.68
N TRP A 26 20.81 -14.09 -5.37
CA TRP A 26 19.52 -13.83 -4.71
C TRP A 26 18.94 -12.47 -5.10
N ARG A 27 19.78 -11.42 -5.19
CA ARG A 27 19.39 -10.10 -5.73
C ARG A 27 19.00 -10.16 -7.22
N GLN A 28 19.68 -10.99 -8.02
CA GLN A 28 19.37 -11.16 -9.44
C GLN A 28 18.08 -11.95 -9.69
N VAL A 29 17.74 -12.90 -8.82
CA VAL A 29 16.46 -13.62 -8.87
C VAL A 29 15.31 -12.72 -8.40
N GLY A 30 15.59 -11.76 -7.49
CA GLY A 30 14.60 -10.88 -6.85
C GLY A 30 14.27 -9.54 -7.52
N GLY A 31 14.85 -9.23 -8.69
CA GLY A 31 14.41 -8.08 -9.51
C GLY A 31 14.75 -6.69 -8.96
N ALA A 32 15.67 -6.56 -8.01
CA ALA A 32 16.15 -5.25 -7.55
C ALA A 32 16.93 -4.57 -8.69
N ALA A 33 16.45 -3.41 -9.15
CA ALA A 33 17.06 -2.65 -10.24
C ALA A 33 18.28 -1.83 -9.76
N GLY A 34 18.20 -1.26 -8.56
CA GLY A 34 19.28 -0.52 -7.89
C GLY A 34 19.81 -1.23 -6.64
N PRO A 35 21.01 -0.84 -6.17
CA PRO A 35 21.65 -1.44 -4.98
C PRO A 35 20.89 -1.20 -3.67
N GLN A 36 20.06 -0.15 -3.59
CA GLN A 36 19.21 0.14 -2.42
C GLN A 36 17.73 -0.20 -2.64
N ASP A 37 17.37 -0.69 -3.82
CA ASP A 37 15.98 -1.09 -4.08
C ASP A 37 15.58 -2.28 -3.20
N ARG A 38 14.35 -2.21 -2.71
CA ARG A 38 13.71 -3.36 -2.06
C ARG A 38 13.51 -4.49 -3.07
N GLN A 39 13.48 -5.70 -2.57
CA GLN A 39 13.21 -6.87 -3.39
C GLN A 39 11.78 -6.82 -3.94
N TRP A 40 11.57 -7.40 -5.11
CA TRP A 40 10.28 -7.30 -5.81
C TRP A 40 9.08 -7.79 -4.99
N TRP A 41 9.24 -8.88 -4.23
CA TRP A 41 8.14 -9.40 -3.42
C TRP A 41 7.72 -8.45 -2.29
N GLU A 42 8.66 -7.71 -1.69
CA GLU A 42 8.37 -6.69 -0.67
C GLU A 42 7.61 -5.53 -1.29
N LEU A 43 8.09 -5.02 -2.44
CA LEU A 43 7.42 -3.96 -3.19
C LEU A 43 6.00 -4.37 -3.60
N ARG A 44 5.83 -5.62 -4.06
CA ARG A 44 4.51 -6.17 -4.39
C ARG A 44 3.57 -6.13 -3.20
N THR A 45 4.00 -6.60 -2.03
CA THR A 45 3.21 -6.53 -0.79
C THR A 45 2.87 -5.09 -0.43
N GLU A 46 3.82 -4.16 -0.56
CA GLU A 46 3.58 -2.73 -0.29
C GLU A 46 2.53 -2.13 -1.24
N PHE A 47 2.57 -2.47 -2.53
CA PHE A 47 1.56 -2.02 -3.49
C PHE A 47 0.16 -2.56 -3.17
N GLU A 48 0.07 -3.84 -2.83
CA GLU A 48 -1.18 -4.50 -2.44
C GLU A 48 -1.74 -3.88 -1.15
N ASP A 49 -0.89 -3.72 -0.13
CA ASP A 49 -1.26 -3.15 1.16
C ASP A 49 -1.68 -1.66 1.05
N ALA A 50 -0.96 -0.87 0.25
CA ALA A 50 -1.30 0.52 0.00
C ALA A 50 -2.63 0.65 -0.75
N LEU A 51 -2.88 -0.22 -1.74
CA LEU A 51 -4.15 -0.25 -2.46
C LEU A 51 -5.31 -0.63 -1.54
N GLU A 52 -5.13 -1.65 -0.72
CA GLU A 52 -6.15 -2.11 0.22
C GLU A 52 -6.45 -1.04 1.27
N ALA A 53 -5.43 -0.46 1.89
CA ALA A 53 -5.61 0.63 2.85
C ALA A 53 -6.35 1.82 2.24
N TRP A 54 -6.00 2.22 1.02
CA TRP A 54 -6.68 3.30 0.32
C TRP A 54 -8.17 3.00 0.03
N ARG A 55 -8.54 1.74 -0.17
CA ARG A 55 -9.93 1.32 -0.41
C ARG A 55 -10.77 1.20 0.85
N SER A 56 -10.19 0.72 1.96
CA SER A 56 -10.94 0.37 3.16
C SER A 56 -10.76 1.35 4.33
N ASN A 57 -9.70 2.16 4.36
CA ASN A 57 -9.45 3.12 5.43
C ASN A 57 -9.74 4.57 4.97
N PRO A 58 -10.72 5.27 5.56
CA PRO A 58 -11.07 6.63 5.16
C PRO A 58 -9.93 7.65 5.38
N LEU A 59 -9.05 7.42 6.36
CA LEU A 59 -7.88 8.27 6.56
C LEU A 59 -6.87 8.09 5.42
N ALA A 60 -6.58 6.85 5.02
CA ALA A 60 -5.68 6.57 3.91
C ALA A 60 -6.23 7.15 2.59
N PHE A 61 -7.54 6.97 2.35
CA PHE A 61 -8.23 7.58 1.21
C PHE A 61 -8.06 9.10 1.21
N ARG A 62 -8.29 9.75 2.35
CA ARG A 62 -8.23 11.21 2.44
C ARG A 62 -6.82 11.76 2.32
N ILE A 63 -5.81 11.07 2.85
CA ILE A 63 -4.39 11.47 2.72
C ILE A 63 -4.02 11.57 1.23
N VAL A 64 -4.26 10.52 0.45
CA VAL A 64 -3.98 10.52 -1.00
C VAL A 64 -4.81 11.59 -1.73
N SER A 65 -6.10 11.70 -1.39
CA SER A 65 -6.99 12.66 -2.04
C SER A 65 -6.56 14.12 -1.77
N LEU A 66 -6.12 14.44 -0.56
CA LEU A 66 -5.64 15.77 -0.20
C LEU A 66 -4.39 16.16 -0.99
N THR A 67 -3.45 15.23 -1.18
CA THR A 67 -2.26 15.45 -2.02
C THR A 67 -2.69 15.80 -3.45
N THR A 68 -3.61 15.04 -4.03
CA THR A 68 -4.12 15.31 -5.38
C THR A 68 -4.92 16.60 -5.48
N ASP A 69 -5.78 16.91 -4.50
CA ASP A 69 -6.51 18.17 -4.44
C ASP A 69 -5.56 19.37 -4.38
N TYR A 70 -4.45 19.25 -3.64
CA TYR A 70 -3.45 20.30 -3.52
C TYR A 70 -2.63 20.49 -4.80
N VAL A 71 -2.13 19.39 -5.39
CA VAL A 71 -1.21 19.45 -6.54
C VAL A 71 -1.95 19.75 -7.85
N VAL A 72 -3.09 19.11 -8.09
CA VAL A 72 -3.82 19.19 -9.38
C VAL A 72 -5.27 19.64 -9.24
N GLY A 73 -5.73 20.05 -8.05
CA GLY A 73 -7.13 20.43 -7.82
C GLY A 73 -7.64 21.55 -8.75
N MET A 74 -6.80 22.55 -9.04
CA MET A 74 -7.14 23.63 -9.98
C MET A 74 -6.98 23.25 -11.46
N GLY A 75 -6.54 22.03 -11.75
CA GLY A 75 -6.17 21.57 -13.08
C GLY A 75 -4.79 22.05 -13.53
N ILE A 76 -4.31 21.47 -14.63
CA ILE A 76 -3.04 21.84 -15.27
C ILE A 76 -3.34 22.47 -16.62
N LYS A 77 -2.70 23.62 -16.90
CA LYS A 77 -2.74 24.29 -18.20
C LYS A 77 -1.36 24.23 -18.84
N VAL A 78 -1.29 23.62 -20.02
CA VAL A 78 -0.08 23.56 -20.83
C VAL A 78 -0.33 24.36 -22.10
N TRP A 79 0.59 25.25 -22.44
CA TRP A 79 0.50 26.11 -23.64
C TRP A 79 1.90 26.40 -24.18
N SER A 80 1.97 26.87 -25.42
CA SER A 80 3.23 27.31 -26.04
C SER A 80 3.08 28.69 -26.69
N PRO A 81 4.10 29.58 -26.61
CA PRO A 81 4.08 30.84 -27.36
C PRO A 81 4.12 30.61 -28.88
N ILE A 82 4.58 29.45 -29.31
CA ILE A 82 4.66 29.07 -30.72
C ILE A 82 3.32 28.47 -31.15
N LYS A 83 2.61 29.16 -32.05
CA LYS A 83 1.24 28.82 -32.45
C LYS A 83 1.05 27.37 -32.93
N TYR A 84 1.99 26.83 -33.70
CA TYR A 84 1.88 25.45 -34.19
C TYR A 84 2.03 24.41 -33.07
N VAL A 85 2.94 24.67 -32.11
CA VAL A 85 3.17 23.82 -30.94
C VAL A 85 1.95 23.87 -30.03
N ASP A 86 1.42 25.07 -29.77
CA ASP A 86 0.20 25.25 -28.96
C ASP A 86 -0.99 24.50 -29.56
N GLY A 87 -1.14 24.57 -30.90
CA GLY A 87 -2.13 23.80 -31.62
C GLY A 87 -1.98 22.29 -31.42
N PHE A 88 -0.76 21.76 -31.41
CA PHE A 88 -0.51 20.34 -31.09
C PHE A 88 -0.81 20.02 -29.63
N VAL A 89 -0.33 20.84 -28.68
CA VAL A 89 -0.56 20.64 -27.23
C VAL A 89 -2.05 20.56 -26.93
N ARG A 90 -2.87 21.48 -27.46
CA ARG A 90 -4.33 21.44 -27.29
C ARG A 90 -4.94 20.18 -27.89
N ARG A 91 -4.56 19.82 -29.11
CA ARG A 91 -5.04 18.58 -29.75
C ARG A 91 -4.69 17.34 -28.94
N PHE A 92 -3.46 17.24 -28.44
CA PHE A 92 -3.01 16.13 -27.61
C PHE A 92 -3.74 16.10 -26.25
N TRP A 93 -3.89 17.25 -25.60
CA TRP A 93 -4.47 17.38 -24.28
C TRP A 93 -5.96 17.04 -24.26
N ASP A 94 -6.69 17.59 -25.23
CA ASP A 94 -8.15 17.45 -25.36
C ASP A 94 -8.55 16.24 -26.21
N HIS A 95 -7.59 15.46 -26.72
CA HIS A 95 -7.88 14.30 -27.56
C HIS A 95 -8.83 13.32 -26.86
N GLY A 96 -9.84 12.80 -27.55
CA GLY A 96 -10.84 11.90 -26.96
C GLY A 96 -10.26 10.62 -26.34
N GLN A 97 -9.08 10.18 -26.77
CA GLN A 97 -8.35 9.05 -26.18
C GLN A 97 -7.39 9.44 -25.05
N ASN A 98 -6.84 10.67 -25.07
CA ASN A 98 -5.89 11.13 -24.06
C ASN A 98 -6.62 11.75 -22.88
N LYS A 99 -7.60 12.64 -23.10
CA LYS A 99 -8.42 13.28 -22.04
C LYS A 99 -7.56 13.70 -20.85
N MET A 100 -6.47 14.42 -21.11
CA MET A 100 -5.38 14.64 -20.15
C MET A 100 -5.87 15.33 -18.88
N ALA A 101 -6.81 16.27 -19.00
CA ALA A 101 -7.45 16.93 -17.87
C ALA A 101 -8.06 15.96 -16.84
N LEU A 102 -8.54 14.78 -17.26
CA LEU A 102 -9.07 13.76 -16.35
C LEU A 102 -7.98 12.79 -15.86
N ARG A 103 -6.97 12.53 -16.67
CA ARG A 103 -5.90 11.56 -16.34
C ARG A 103 -4.97 12.07 -15.26
N VAL A 104 -4.64 13.36 -15.25
CA VAL A 104 -3.69 13.94 -14.28
C VAL A 104 -4.10 13.68 -12.83
N TYR A 105 -5.39 13.67 -12.52
CA TYR A 105 -5.90 13.32 -11.18
C TYR A 105 -5.61 11.86 -10.82
N ARG A 106 -5.78 10.93 -11.78
CA ARG A 106 -5.47 9.51 -11.57
C ARG A 106 -3.97 9.29 -11.42
N TRP A 107 -3.16 10.02 -12.17
CA TRP A 107 -1.69 9.94 -12.10
C TRP A 107 -1.17 10.45 -10.77
N SER A 108 -1.69 11.58 -10.29
CA SER A 108 -1.36 12.10 -8.96
C SER A 108 -1.73 11.10 -7.85
N ASN A 109 -2.94 10.53 -7.90
CA ASN A 109 -3.36 9.50 -6.94
C ASN A 109 -2.47 8.25 -7.01
N GLU A 110 -2.09 7.81 -8.21
CA GLU A 110 -1.21 6.66 -8.39
C GLU A 110 0.17 6.95 -7.80
N LEU A 111 0.81 8.06 -8.17
CA LEU A 111 2.11 8.46 -7.63
C LEU A 111 2.11 8.57 -6.10
N ALA A 112 1.08 9.18 -5.50
CA ALA A 112 0.97 9.26 -4.04
C ALA A 112 0.77 7.89 -3.38
N ARG A 113 0.06 6.96 -4.04
CA ARG A 113 -0.29 5.65 -3.48
C ARG A 113 0.83 4.61 -3.66
N SER A 114 1.33 4.45 -4.88
CA SER A 114 2.37 3.46 -5.23
C SER A 114 3.78 4.05 -5.15
N GLY A 115 3.95 5.35 -5.36
CA GLY A 115 5.27 5.97 -5.46
C GLY A 115 5.83 5.99 -6.88
N GLU A 116 5.20 5.31 -7.82
CA GLU A 116 5.69 5.19 -9.19
C GLU A 116 4.56 5.07 -10.21
N LEU A 117 4.82 5.59 -11.41
CA LEU A 117 3.89 5.62 -12.53
C LEU A 117 4.63 5.33 -13.84
N PHE A 118 4.19 4.29 -14.54
CA PHE A 118 4.68 3.94 -15.88
C PHE A 118 3.67 4.39 -16.93
N ILE A 119 4.11 5.26 -17.83
CA ILE A 119 3.31 5.82 -18.91
C ILE A 119 3.81 5.28 -20.24
N VAL A 120 2.96 4.53 -20.95
CA VAL A 120 3.25 4.06 -22.30
C VAL A 120 2.74 5.08 -23.32
N LEU A 121 3.62 5.49 -24.23
CA LEU A 121 3.29 6.31 -25.39
C LEU A 121 3.19 5.42 -26.63
N PHE A 122 2.01 5.36 -27.22
CA PHE A 122 1.78 4.75 -28.51
C PHE A 122 1.67 5.85 -29.57
N THR A 123 2.68 6.01 -30.40
CA THR A 123 2.64 7.03 -31.45
C THR A 123 2.07 6.43 -32.73
N ASN A 124 1.08 7.10 -33.30
CA ASN A 124 0.55 6.70 -34.61
C ASN A 124 1.47 7.25 -35.70
N PRO A 125 2.07 6.38 -36.55
CA PRO A 125 3.03 6.80 -37.57
C PRO A 125 2.40 7.67 -38.67
N VAL A 126 1.07 7.61 -38.85
CA VAL A 126 0.38 8.33 -39.93
C VAL A 126 0.12 9.79 -39.57
N ASP A 127 -0.38 10.05 -38.36
CA ASP A 127 -0.74 11.41 -37.90
C ASP A 127 0.27 12.02 -36.92
N GLY A 128 1.24 11.24 -36.44
CA GLY A 128 2.25 11.65 -35.46
C GLY A 128 1.69 11.88 -34.04
N MET A 129 0.43 11.51 -33.78
CA MET A 129 -0.20 11.69 -32.46
C MET A 129 0.20 10.57 -31.51
N SER A 130 0.64 10.93 -30.30
CA SER A 130 0.91 9.96 -29.24
C SER A 130 -0.32 9.76 -28.35
N TYR A 131 -0.63 8.49 -28.10
CA TYR A 131 -1.70 8.05 -27.22
C TYR A 131 -1.15 7.51 -25.91
N VAL A 132 -1.70 8.01 -24.81
CA VAL A 132 -1.16 7.74 -23.48
C VAL A 132 -1.90 6.59 -22.80
N ARG A 133 -1.17 5.57 -22.34
CA ARG A 133 -1.67 4.50 -21.48
C ARG A 133 -0.78 4.36 -20.25
N THR A 134 -1.26 3.68 -19.22
CA THR A 134 -0.55 3.54 -17.95
C THR A 134 -0.44 2.08 -17.58
N ILE A 135 0.72 1.67 -17.09
CA ILE A 135 0.96 0.37 -16.48
C ILE A 135 1.09 0.59 -14.97
N PRO A 136 0.31 -0.13 -14.13
CA PRO A 136 0.48 -0.07 -12.68
C PRO A 136 1.87 -0.57 -12.26
N GLY A 137 2.49 0.06 -11.25
CA GLY A 137 3.83 -0.33 -10.79
C GLY A 137 3.94 -1.81 -10.38
N ILE A 138 2.88 -2.36 -9.76
CA ILE A 138 2.78 -3.79 -9.39
C ILE A 138 2.89 -4.76 -10.58
N LYS A 139 2.64 -4.30 -11.82
CA LYS A 139 2.82 -5.14 -13.00
C LYS A 139 4.23 -5.08 -13.56
N VAL A 140 5.06 -4.13 -13.15
CA VAL A 140 6.43 -4.02 -13.65
C VAL A 140 7.37 -4.62 -12.61
N ASP A 141 7.90 -5.83 -12.80
CA ASP A 141 8.77 -6.48 -11.82
C ASP A 141 10.25 -6.11 -11.99
N ARG A 142 10.70 -5.82 -13.21
CA ARG A 142 12.11 -5.46 -13.50
C ARG A 142 12.23 -4.17 -14.30
N ILE A 143 13.22 -3.38 -13.93
CA ILE A 143 13.68 -2.21 -14.67
C ILE A 143 15.15 -2.46 -15.01
N GLU A 144 15.47 -2.49 -16.29
CA GLU A 144 16.84 -2.63 -16.77
C GLU A 144 17.40 -1.24 -17.00
N THR A 145 18.44 -0.89 -16.25
CA THR A 145 19.19 0.35 -16.38
C THR A 145 20.52 0.11 -17.09
N ASP A 146 21.17 1.20 -17.49
CA ASP A 146 22.58 1.14 -17.89
C ASP A 146 23.46 0.66 -16.72
N ALA A 147 24.54 -0.06 -17.03
CA ALA A 147 25.39 -0.68 -16.01
C ALA A 147 26.19 0.36 -15.20
N GLU A 148 26.50 1.50 -15.82
CA GLU A 148 27.29 2.58 -15.21
C GLU A 148 26.42 3.80 -14.84
N ASP A 149 25.14 3.78 -15.21
CA ASP A 149 24.19 4.88 -14.98
C ASP A 149 22.79 4.35 -14.63
N LEU A 150 22.49 4.33 -13.32
CA LEU A 150 21.19 3.89 -12.80
C LEU A 150 20.03 4.83 -13.20
N GLU A 151 20.30 6.09 -13.56
CA GLU A 151 19.25 7.02 -13.99
C GLU A 151 18.83 6.77 -15.44
N LYS A 152 19.66 6.04 -16.21
CA LYS A 152 19.40 5.69 -17.60
C LYS A 152 18.66 4.37 -17.69
N GLU A 153 17.34 4.46 -17.63
CA GLU A 153 16.42 3.33 -17.74
C GLU A 153 16.22 2.90 -19.21
N LEU A 154 16.60 1.67 -19.53
CA LEU A 154 16.64 1.14 -20.90
C LEU A 154 15.38 0.35 -21.27
N ARG A 155 14.89 -0.51 -20.36
CA ARG A 155 13.72 -1.38 -20.60
C ARG A 155 12.97 -1.67 -19.31
N TYR A 156 11.69 -2.02 -19.47
CA TYR A 156 10.80 -2.40 -18.37
C TYR A 156 10.16 -3.74 -18.67
N HIS A 157 10.13 -4.65 -17.70
CA HIS A 157 9.46 -5.94 -17.81
C HIS A 157 8.09 -5.86 -17.15
N GLU A 158 7.03 -6.03 -17.93
CA GLU A 158 5.65 -6.12 -17.45
C GLU A 158 5.23 -7.59 -17.32
N LEU A 159 4.81 -7.97 -16.12
CA LEU A 159 4.11 -9.23 -15.83
C LEU A 159 2.74 -9.24 -16.51
N ARG A 160 2.49 -10.29 -17.28
CA ARG A 160 1.20 -10.51 -17.93
C ARG A 160 0.45 -11.64 -17.25
N ASP A 161 -0.86 -11.48 -17.11
CA ASP A 161 -1.71 -12.47 -16.45
C ASP A 161 -1.79 -13.77 -17.28
N ASP A 162 -1.63 -13.69 -18.60
CA ASP A 162 -1.62 -14.81 -19.55
C ASP A 162 -0.25 -15.49 -19.69
N ASP A 163 0.84 -14.78 -19.44
CA ASP A 163 2.21 -15.31 -19.47
C ASP A 163 3.07 -14.61 -18.41
N PRO A 164 2.98 -15.05 -17.14
CA PRO A 164 3.70 -14.42 -16.04
C PRO A 164 5.20 -14.74 -16.04
N VAL A 165 5.65 -15.73 -16.84
CA VAL A 165 7.05 -16.16 -16.87
C VAL A 165 7.83 -15.35 -17.91
N THR A 166 7.28 -15.19 -19.12
CA THR A 166 7.94 -14.43 -20.19
C THR A 166 7.61 -12.94 -20.15
N GLY A 167 6.40 -12.60 -19.67
CA GLY A 167 5.91 -11.23 -19.60
C GLY A 167 6.00 -10.47 -20.92
N LYS A 168 6.13 -9.14 -20.84
CA LYS A 168 6.38 -8.26 -21.97
C LYS A 168 7.46 -7.25 -21.64
N TRP A 169 8.43 -7.12 -22.52
CA TRP A 169 9.44 -6.06 -22.42
C TRP A 169 9.01 -4.83 -23.20
N TRP A 170 9.10 -3.68 -22.54
CA TRP A 170 8.87 -2.37 -23.12
C TRP A 170 10.20 -1.61 -23.25
N SER A 171 10.34 -0.85 -24.34
CA SER A 171 11.47 0.04 -24.53
C SER A 171 11.32 1.30 -23.67
N GLY A 172 12.37 1.68 -22.97
CA GLY A 172 12.45 3.02 -22.37
C GLY A 172 12.66 4.09 -23.42
N TRP A 173 12.48 5.35 -22.99
CA TRP A 173 12.61 6.52 -23.85
C TRP A 173 13.91 6.52 -24.66
N GLU A 174 15.06 6.35 -24.01
CA GLU A 174 16.37 6.42 -24.68
C GLU A 174 16.56 5.37 -25.77
N ARG A 175 15.92 4.20 -25.64
CA ARG A 175 16.05 3.11 -26.61
C ARG A 175 15.03 3.20 -27.75
N GLY A 176 13.85 3.73 -27.49
CA GLY A 176 12.74 3.73 -28.47
C GLY A 176 12.44 5.08 -29.11
N LYS A 177 13.03 6.19 -28.67
CA LYS A 177 12.72 7.53 -29.18
C LYS A 177 12.95 7.72 -30.69
N ASP A 178 13.85 6.93 -31.29
CA ASP A 178 14.20 7.05 -32.70
C ASP A 178 13.26 6.26 -33.64
N ASP A 179 12.48 5.32 -33.09
CA ASP A 179 11.50 4.53 -33.85
C ASP A 179 10.08 4.89 -33.43
N ILE A 180 9.38 5.62 -34.30
CA ILE A 180 8.02 6.13 -34.05
C ILE A 180 6.99 5.00 -33.87
N GLU A 181 7.21 3.83 -34.44
CA GLU A 181 6.28 2.69 -34.33
C GLU A 181 6.46 1.93 -33.02
N THR A 182 7.64 2.05 -32.39
CA THR A 182 7.93 1.39 -31.11
C THR A 182 7.29 2.16 -29.96
N PRO A 183 6.37 1.54 -29.19
CA PRO A 183 5.83 2.17 -27.99
C PRO A 183 6.93 2.34 -26.93
N VAL A 184 7.00 3.53 -26.35
CA VAL A 184 8.00 3.86 -25.32
C VAL A 184 7.35 4.03 -23.96
N VAL A 185 8.04 3.58 -22.92
CA VAL A 185 7.63 3.77 -21.52
C VAL A 185 8.43 4.92 -20.89
N LEU A 186 7.69 5.83 -20.26
CA LEU A 186 8.20 6.85 -19.37
C LEU A 186 7.90 6.43 -17.93
N HIS A 187 8.93 6.41 -17.09
CA HIS A 187 8.81 6.08 -15.68
C HIS A 187 8.97 7.35 -14.84
N TYR A 188 8.03 7.56 -13.93
CA TYR A 188 8.06 8.64 -12.96
C TYR A 188 7.98 8.05 -11.56
N ALA A 189 8.96 8.37 -10.72
CA ALA A 189 9.07 7.89 -9.35
C ALA A 189 9.16 9.06 -8.35
N VAL A 190 8.49 8.93 -7.20
CA VAL A 190 8.54 9.86 -6.06
C VAL A 190 9.10 9.17 -4.82
N ASN A 191 9.57 9.96 -3.85
CA ASN A 191 10.22 9.48 -2.63
C ASN A 191 11.32 8.43 -2.88
N ARG A 192 12.07 8.60 -3.97
CA ARG A 192 13.12 7.70 -4.43
C ARG A 192 14.46 8.06 -3.76
N PRO A 193 14.99 7.23 -2.84
CA PRO A 193 16.32 7.45 -2.25
C PRO A 193 17.43 7.27 -3.30
N VAL A 194 18.63 7.78 -2.98
CA VAL A 194 19.81 7.61 -3.83
C VAL A 194 20.18 6.13 -3.95
N GLY A 195 20.36 5.63 -5.17
CA GLY A 195 20.67 4.22 -5.43
C GLY A 195 19.45 3.32 -5.51
N CYS A 196 18.24 3.88 -5.46
CA CYS A 196 17.00 3.22 -5.85
C CYS A 196 16.62 3.65 -7.26
N VAL A 197 16.08 2.74 -8.07
CA VAL A 197 15.46 3.06 -9.35
C VAL A 197 13.97 3.32 -9.15
N ARG A 198 13.34 2.62 -8.20
CA ARG A 198 11.90 2.71 -7.94
C ARG A 198 11.54 3.74 -6.89
N GLY A 199 10.30 4.22 -6.97
CA GLY A 199 9.73 5.14 -6.01
C GLY A 199 9.07 4.44 -4.83
N GLN A 200 8.71 5.23 -3.82
CA GLN A 200 7.97 4.77 -2.64
C GLN A 200 6.71 5.60 -2.44
N GLY A 201 5.56 4.94 -2.29
CA GLY A 201 4.29 5.62 -2.06
C GLY A 201 4.23 6.30 -0.70
N ASP A 202 3.53 7.42 -0.59
CA ASP A 202 3.35 8.20 0.65
C ASP A 202 2.67 7.37 1.75
N LEU A 203 1.82 6.42 1.34
CA LEU A 203 1.12 5.53 2.28
C LEU A 203 2.04 4.50 2.94
N VAL A 204 3.06 4.02 2.23
CA VAL A 204 3.92 2.91 2.68
C VAL A 204 4.47 3.09 4.10
N PRO A 205 5.12 4.22 4.46
CA PRO A 205 5.66 4.40 5.81
C PRO A 205 4.59 4.50 6.90
N ILE A 206 3.36 4.89 6.55
CA ILE A 206 2.26 5.06 7.52
C ILE A 206 1.34 3.85 7.64
N LEU A 207 1.44 2.86 6.74
CA LEU A 207 0.62 1.65 6.76
C LEU A 207 0.58 0.94 8.12
N PRO A 208 1.72 0.68 8.81
CA PRO A 208 1.69 0.03 10.12
C PRO A 208 0.92 0.84 11.16
N TRP A 209 1.01 2.16 11.10
CA TRP A 209 0.32 3.07 12.03
C TRP A 209 -1.17 3.15 11.76
N LEU A 210 -1.57 3.16 10.49
CA LEU A 210 -2.98 3.10 10.10
C LEU A 210 -3.64 1.79 10.56
N ARG A 211 -2.92 0.66 10.49
CA ARG A 211 -3.40 -0.63 11.01
C ARG A 211 -3.58 -0.59 12.53
N ARG A 212 -2.56 -0.15 13.26
CA ARG A 212 -2.62 0.00 14.73
C ARG A 212 -3.74 0.94 15.17
N TYR A 213 -3.94 2.04 14.45
CA TYR A 213 -5.01 2.98 14.77
C TYR A 213 -6.40 2.37 14.59
N ARG A 214 -6.61 1.61 13.50
CA ARG A 214 -7.85 0.87 13.27
C ARG A 214 -8.09 -0.17 14.36
N GLU A 215 -7.08 -0.98 14.68
CA GLU A 215 -7.16 -2.01 15.73
C GLU A 215 -7.50 -1.38 17.10
N TRP A 216 -6.85 -0.28 17.43
CA TRP A 216 -7.14 0.47 18.66
C TRP A 216 -8.58 0.98 18.70
N LEU A 217 -9.11 1.52 17.59
CA LEU A 217 -10.51 1.95 17.53
C LEU A 217 -11.49 0.78 17.71
N GLU A 218 -11.22 -0.36 17.07
CA GLU A 218 -12.03 -1.57 17.23
C GLU A 218 -12.05 -2.04 18.68
N ASP A 219 -10.89 -2.07 19.34
CA ASP A 219 -10.78 -2.45 20.74
C ASP A 219 -11.50 -1.46 21.66
N ARG A 220 -11.46 -0.16 21.37
CA ARG A 220 -12.25 0.84 22.12
C ARG A 220 -13.76 0.62 21.96
N VAL A 221 -14.22 0.26 20.76
CA VAL A 221 -15.63 -0.10 20.53
C VAL A 221 -15.99 -1.38 21.30
N ARG A 222 -15.13 -2.40 21.30
CA ARG A 222 -15.32 -3.63 22.07
C ARG A 222 -15.36 -3.35 23.56
N VAL A 223 -14.41 -2.59 24.10
CA VAL A 223 -14.38 -2.19 25.51
C VAL A 223 -15.65 -1.44 25.87
N ASN A 224 -16.11 -0.51 25.05
CA ASN A 224 -17.37 0.21 25.31
C ASN A 224 -18.57 -0.75 25.32
N ARG A 225 -18.63 -1.68 24.37
CA ARG A 225 -19.66 -2.73 24.33
C ARG A 225 -19.65 -3.60 25.60
N TYR A 226 -18.47 -4.03 26.06
CA TYR A 226 -18.35 -4.85 27.27
C TYR A 226 -18.53 -4.07 28.57
N LYS A 227 -18.18 -2.78 28.61
CA LYS A 227 -18.51 -1.90 29.76
C LYS A 227 -20.02 -1.77 29.95
N ASN A 228 -20.79 -1.82 28.86
CA ASN A 228 -22.25 -1.87 28.90
C ASN A 228 -22.81 -3.27 29.22
N ALA A 229 -21.98 -4.31 29.22
CA ALA A 229 -22.36 -5.66 29.61
C ALA A 229 -22.18 -5.82 31.13
N PHE A 230 -23.23 -5.54 31.89
CA PHE A 230 -23.28 -5.82 33.32
C PHE A 230 -23.86 -7.21 33.56
N LEU A 231 -23.30 -7.91 34.54
CA LEU A 231 -23.89 -9.14 35.07
C LEU A 231 -24.64 -8.77 36.36
N TRP A 232 -25.84 -9.31 36.54
CA TRP A 232 -26.55 -9.21 37.80
C TRP A 232 -26.22 -10.42 38.65
N GLN A 233 -25.67 -10.18 39.84
CA GLN A 233 -25.59 -11.21 40.86
C GLN A 233 -26.78 -11.03 41.81
N VAL A 234 -27.65 -12.04 41.82
CA VAL A 234 -28.77 -12.13 42.77
C VAL A 234 -28.33 -13.06 43.89
N LYS A 235 -28.19 -12.51 45.11
CA LYS A 235 -27.90 -13.29 46.32
C LYS A 235 -29.18 -13.41 47.14
N ILE A 236 -29.55 -14.63 47.51
CA ILE A 236 -30.72 -14.92 48.35
C ILE A 236 -30.22 -15.48 49.68
N GLU A 237 -30.67 -14.91 50.80
CA GLU A 237 -30.34 -15.39 52.14
C GLU A 237 -31.41 -16.37 52.64
N GLY A 238 -31.00 -17.51 53.20
CA GLY A 238 -31.93 -18.50 53.76
C GLY A 238 -32.76 -19.30 52.74
N ALA A 239 -32.30 -19.46 51.50
CA ALA A 239 -33.03 -20.14 50.43
C ALA A 239 -33.37 -21.62 50.76
N GLY A 240 -34.63 -22.00 50.55
CA GLY A 240 -35.11 -23.37 50.64
C GLY A 240 -34.93 -24.16 49.33
N PRO A 241 -35.28 -25.46 49.32
CA PRO A 241 -35.23 -26.29 48.11
C PRO A 241 -36.21 -25.75 47.05
N GLY A 242 -35.70 -25.36 45.88
CA GLY A 242 -36.51 -24.88 44.73
C GLY A 242 -36.59 -23.36 44.56
N ASP A 243 -36.22 -22.56 45.58
CA ASP A 243 -36.28 -21.09 45.50
C ASP A 243 -35.31 -20.51 44.46
N ILE A 244 -34.14 -21.14 44.31
CA ILE A 244 -33.12 -20.74 43.33
C ILE A 244 -33.62 -20.98 41.90
N GLU A 245 -34.26 -22.10 41.63
CA GLU A 245 -34.82 -22.43 40.30
C GLU A 245 -35.99 -21.51 39.95
N ALA A 246 -36.88 -21.25 40.92
CA ALA A 246 -37.99 -20.31 40.74
C ALA A 246 -37.48 -18.89 40.41
N LYS A 247 -36.45 -18.41 41.11
CA LYS A 247 -35.84 -17.09 40.88
C LYS A 247 -35.05 -17.04 39.57
N GLN A 248 -34.35 -18.12 39.19
CA GLN A 248 -33.73 -18.22 37.86
C GLN A 248 -34.76 -18.13 36.74
N ALA A 249 -35.91 -18.80 36.88
CA ALA A 249 -37.00 -18.71 35.91
C ALA A 249 -37.59 -17.30 35.85
N GLN A 250 -37.81 -16.67 37.01
CA GLN A 250 -38.32 -15.30 37.13
C GLN A 250 -37.39 -14.28 36.45
N TYR A 251 -36.08 -14.43 36.61
CA TYR A 251 -35.06 -13.51 36.08
C TYR A 251 -34.40 -14.01 34.79
N SER A 252 -35.02 -14.96 34.10
CA SER A 252 -34.58 -15.46 32.78
C SER A 252 -34.49 -14.36 31.73
N ARG A 253 -35.23 -13.25 31.93
CA ARG A 253 -35.10 -12.02 31.14
C ARG A 253 -34.49 -10.92 32.00
N PRO A 254 -33.28 -10.45 31.68
CA PRO A 254 -32.67 -9.38 32.45
C PRO A 254 -33.50 -8.08 32.34
N PRO A 255 -33.59 -7.28 33.41
CA PRO A 255 -34.27 -5.99 33.38
C PRO A 255 -33.65 -5.04 32.35
N ALA A 256 -34.48 -4.20 31.73
CA ALA A 256 -33.99 -3.16 30.83
C ALA A 256 -33.14 -2.13 31.60
N ALA A 257 -32.15 -1.53 30.93
CA ALA A 257 -31.33 -0.47 31.51
C ALA A 257 -32.21 0.68 32.01
N GLY A 258 -32.00 1.14 33.25
CA GLY A 258 -32.79 2.20 33.89
C GLY A 258 -34.04 1.71 34.64
N SER A 259 -34.25 0.39 34.76
CA SER A 259 -35.29 -0.16 35.64
C SER A 259 -34.97 0.09 37.11
N VAL A 260 -36.01 0.38 37.90
CA VAL A 260 -35.92 0.54 39.36
C VAL A 260 -36.22 -0.82 39.99
N ILE A 261 -35.27 -1.35 40.74
CA ILE A 261 -35.40 -2.62 41.47
C ILE A 261 -35.53 -2.27 42.96
N VAL A 262 -36.57 -2.82 43.60
CA VAL A 262 -36.81 -2.68 45.04
C VAL A 262 -36.64 -4.07 45.66
N THR A 263 -35.77 -4.19 46.65
CA THR A 263 -35.41 -5.45 47.30
C THR A 263 -35.72 -5.41 48.79
N ASP A 264 -35.96 -6.57 49.40
CA ASP A 264 -36.10 -6.75 50.85
C ASP A 264 -34.79 -7.27 51.48
N GLU A 265 -34.83 -7.67 52.77
CA GLU A 265 -33.67 -8.20 53.48
C GLU A 265 -33.23 -9.60 53.00
N SER A 266 -34.10 -10.32 52.26
CA SER A 266 -33.85 -11.69 51.81
C SER A 266 -33.14 -11.76 50.46
N GLU A 267 -33.20 -10.69 49.66
CA GLU A 267 -32.69 -10.66 48.29
C GLU A 267 -31.79 -9.44 48.06
N THR A 268 -30.52 -9.67 47.72
CA THR A 268 -29.57 -8.59 47.40
C THR A 268 -29.18 -8.64 45.93
N TRP A 269 -29.27 -7.50 45.25
CA TRP A 269 -28.85 -7.34 43.86
C TRP A 269 -27.57 -6.51 43.79
N THR A 270 -26.51 -7.10 43.24
CA THR A 270 -25.26 -6.38 42.98
C THR A 270 -24.95 -6.39 41.48
N PRO A 271 -24.75 -5.20 40.87
CA PRO A 271 -24.25 -5.15 39.50
C PRO A 271 -22.77 -5.50 39.51
N VAL A 272 -22.43 -6.67 38.96
CA VAL A 272 -21.05 -7.07 38.72
C VAL A 272 -20.62 -6.45 37.40
N LYS A 273 -19.91 -5.33 37.50
CA LYS A 273 -19.29 -4.69 36.35
C LYS A 273 -17.95 -5.39 36.06
N PRO A 274 -17.65 -5.70 34.78
CA PRO A 274 -16.30 -6.09 34.41
C PRO A 274 -15.32 -4.99 34.84
N ALA A 275 -14.30 -5.33 35.64
CA ALA A 275 -13.29 -4.39 36.11
C ALA A 275 -12.31 -4.01 34.99
N ILE A 276 -12.82 -3.45 33.89
CA ILE A 276 -12.03 -3.05 32.73
C ILE A 276 -11.52 -1.62 33.00
N ARG A 277 -10.32 -1.53 33.59
CA ARG A 277 -9.59 -0.26 33.76
C ARG A 277 -9.03 0.17 32.40
N ALA A 278 -9.82 0.93 31.65
CA ALA A 278 -9.43 1.44 30.32
C ALA A 278 -8.94 2.90 30.35
N GLU A 279 -8.64 3.44 31.54
CA GLU A 279 -8.15 4.81 31.76
C GLU A 279 -6.61 4.87 31.87
N ASP A 280 -5.94 3.72 31.98
CA ASP A 280 -4.48 3.64 32.23
C ASP A 280 -3.64 3.30 30.98
N VAL A 281 -4.18 3.45 29.76
CA VAL A 281 -3.44 3.20 28.50
C VAL A 281 -3.71 4.27 27.46
#